data_AF-A0A1R1BAL5-F1
#
_entry.id   AF-A0A1R1BAL5-F1
#
_cell.length_a   1.000
_cell.length_b   1.000
_cell.length_c   1.000
_cell.angle_alpha   90.00
_cell.angle_beta   90.00
_cell.angle_gamma   90.00
#
_symmetry.space_group_name_H-M   'P 1'
#
loop_
_entity.id
_entity.type
_entity.pdbx_description
1 polymer ?
#
loop_
_entity_poly.entity_id
_entity_poly.type
_entity_poly.pdbx_seq_one_letter_code
_entity_poly.pdbx_strand_id
1 'polypeptide(L)'
;MEYIESAEYYHIQRNKRWGEKDNWEIGDEIEVGTMQNKLMESRFNTDYNMNPELDFKSEFMRLRNKQLDQIDIHYLEDMSGEWREYITKTREYIFEIERIQINSNLPSRFRCLFVTDLNGLTYWKPLLGNTQNPTIYKLSLSGRIHKANEKFVRLNTNSQDFNHTGLST
;
A
#
# COMPACT_ATOMS: atom_id res chain seq x y z
N MET A 1 -18.87 4.53 7.84
CA MET A 1 -17.87 4.91 8.84
C MET A 1 -18.56 4.85 10.17
N GLU A 2 -17.91 4.30 11.17
CA GLU A 2 -18.46 4.04 12.49
C GLU A 2 -17.47 4.54 13.53
N TYR A 3 -17.96 5.11 14.63
CA TYR A 3 -17.16 5.39 15.80
C TYR A 3 -17.33 4.22 16.77
N ILE A 4 -16.23 3.63 17.20
CA ILE A 4 -16.20 2.52 18.15
C ILE A 4 -15.58 2.98 19.47
N GLU A 5 -16.16 2.58 20.58
CA GLU A 5 -15.60 2.85 21.92
C GLU A 5 -14.56 1.80 22.31
N SER A 6 -14.83 0.54 21.96
CA SER A 6 -13.90 -0.57 22.10
C SER A 6 -14.32 -1.71 21.18
N ALA A 7 -13.43 -2.16 20.30
CA ALA A 7 -13.66 -3.34 19.48
C ALA A 7 -12.35 -4.07 19.15
N GLU A 8 -12.47 -5.38 19.00
CA GLU A 8 -11.36 -6.27 18.67
C GLU A 8 -11.10 -6.29 17.17
N TYR A 9 -9.84 -6.03 16.79
CA TYR A 9 -9.36 -6.12 15.42
C TYR A 9 -7.94 -6.70 15.38
N TYR A 10 -7.47 -7.02 14.18
CA TYR A 10 -6.17 -7.62 13.97
C TYR A 10 -5.33 -6.78 13.01
N HIS A 11 -4.07 -6.60 13.35
CA HIS A 11 -3.08 -5.98 12.48
C HIS A 11 -2.02 -7.01 12.08
N ILE A 12 -1.70 -7.06 10.78
CA ILE A 12 -0.68 -7.95 10.24
C ILE A 12 0.58 -7.12 10.00
N GLN A 13 1.57 -7.31 10.86
CA GLN A 13 2.88 -6.68 10.74
C GLN A 13 3.81 -7.56 9.91
N ARG A 14 4.41 -6.96 8.88
CA ARG A 14 5.42 -7.63 8.05
C ARG A 14 6.77 -7.51 8.73
N ASN A 15 7.28 -8.62 9.27
CA ASN A 15 8.53 -8.64 10.03
C ASN A 15 9.69 -8.02 9.23
N LYS A 16 10.46 -7.15 9.89
CA LYS A 16 11.66 -6.47 9.36
C LYS A 16 11.44 -5.63 8.10
N ARG A 17 10.20 -5.33 7.71
CA ARG A 17 9.94 -4.50 6.51
C ARG A 17 10.55 -3.10 6.62
N TRP A 18 10.54 -2.53 7.83
CA TRP A 18 10.99 -1.16 8.11
C TRP A 18 12.12 -1.11 9.14
N GLY A 19 12.81 -2.24 9.37
CA GLY A 19 13.90 -2.39 10.33
C GLY A 19 13.55 -3.24 11.57
N GLU A 20 14.52 -3.44 12.45
CA GLU A 20 14.40 -4.32 13.63
C GLU A 20 13.63 -3.68 14.80
N LYS A 21 13.44 -2.35 14.77
CA LYS A 21 12.73 -1.59 15.83
C LYS A 21 11.23 -1.39 15.59
N ASP A 22 10.68 -2.02 14.55
CA ASP A 22 9.30 -1.74 14.10
C ASP A 22 8.27 -2.77 14.62
N ASN A 23 8.65 -3.56 15.62
CA ASN A 23 7.75 -4.53 16.26
C ASN A 23 7.18 -3.91 17.54
N TRP A 24 5.86 -3.98 17.68
CA TRP A 24 5.16 -3.59 18.90
C TRP A 24 5.33 -4.67 19.96
N GLU A 25 5.31 -4.24 21.22
CA GLU A 25 5.24 -5.09 22.39
C GLU A 25 3.80 -5.22 22.88
N ILE A 26 3.52 -6.29 23.63
CA ILE A 26 2.19 -6.50 24.21
C ILE A 26 1.99 -5.45 25.31
N GLY A 27 0.90 -4.68 25.19
CA GLY A 27 0.57 -3.60 26.11
C GLY A 27 0.88 -2.21 25.56
N ASP A 28 1.54 -2.11 24.40
CA ASP A 28 1.75 -0.83 23.72
C ASP A 28 0.42 -0.15 23.39
N GLU A 29 0.35 1.16 23.68
CA GLU A 29 -0.73 2.04 23.25
C GLU A 29 -0.26 2.87 22.05
N ILE A 30 -1.06 2.87 20.98
CA ILE A 30 -0.64 3.44 19.70
C ILE A 30 -1.72 4.41 19.23
N GLU A 31 -1.38 5.70 19.25
CA GLU A 31 -2.20 6.73 18.64
C GLU A 31 -1.93 6.81 17.14
N VAL A 32 -2.99 6.80 16.33
CA VAL A 32 -2.91 6.88 14.87
C VAL A 32 -3.78 8.02 14.35
N GLY A 33 -3.48 8.51 13.15
CA GLY A 33 -4.22 9.60 12.52
C GLY A 33 -3.54 10.98 12.62
N THR A 34 -2.57 11.17 13.51
CA THR A 34 -1.79 12.40 13.65
C THR A 34 -0.54 12.38 12.76
N MET A 35 0.26 11.33 12.90
CA MET A 35 1.47 11.11 12.10
C MET A 35 1.19 10.31 10.83
N GLN A 36 2.05 10.49 9.84
CA GLN A 36 2.05 9.69 8.62
C GLN A 36 2.40 8.24 8.95
N ASN A 37 1.64 7.29 8.39
CA ASN A 37 1.89 5.87 8.61
C ASN A 37 3.13 5.40 7.84
N LYS A 38 3.72 4.27 8.27
CA LYS A 38 4.94 3.70 7.68
C LYS A 38 4.83 3.41 6.18
N LEU A 39 3.63 3.04 5.72
CA LEU A 39 3.38 2.80 4.29
C LEU A 39 3.62 4.08 3.49
N MET A 40 3.09 5.21 3.94
CA MET A 40 3.34 6.49 3.29
C MET A 40 4.75 6.99 3.57
N GLU A 41 5.26 6.89 4.81
CA GLU A 41 6.64 7.30 5.13
C GLU A 41 7.65 6.65 4.17
N SER A 42 7.58 5.34 3.97
CA SER A 42 8.48 4.64 3.04
C SER A 42 8.41 5.13 1.58
N ARG A 43 7.23 5.61 1.17
CA ARG A 43 6.96 6.01 -0.21
C ARG A 43 7.23 7.48 -0.45
N PHE A 44 7.10 8.32 0.58
CA PHE A 44 7.16 9.77 0.46
C PHE A 44 8.34 10.40 1.21
N ASN A 45 8.99 9.66 2.11
CA ASN A 45 10.25 10.05 2.76
C ASN A 45 11.47 9.60 1.93
N THR A 46 11.26 8.67 1.00
CA THR A 46 12.03 8.72 -0.23
C THR A 46 11.52 9.95 -0.95
N ASP A 47 12.23 11.07 -0.77
CA ASP A 47 12.45 11.98 -1.87
C ASP A 47 12.86 11.08 -3.02
N TYR A 48 11.88 10.68 -3.80
CA TYR A 48 12.13 10.49 -5.20
C TYR A 48 12.59 11.87 -5.65
N ASN A 49 13.90 12.09 -5.54
CA ASN A 49 14.67 12.38 -6.72
C ASN A 49 14.19 11.38 -7.78
N MET A 50 12.99 11.60 -8.37
CA MET A 50 12.87 11.42 -9.80
C MET A 50 14.12 12.11 -10.26
N ASN A 51 15.11 11.33 -10.73
CA ASN A 51 16.23 11.93 -11.40
C ASN A 51 15.56 12.95 -12.34
N PRO A 52 15.87 14.25 -12.28
CA PRO A 52 15.24 15.22 -13.17
C PRO A 52 15.34 14.79 -14.64
N GLU A 53 16.28 13.88 -14.96
CA GLU A 53 16.42 13.18 -16.23
C GLU A 53 15.44 11.99 -16.45
N LEU A 54 14.95 11.33 -15.40
CA LEU A 54 13.86 10.34 -15.40
C LEU A 54 12.46 11.00 -15.38
N ASP A 55 12.30 12.14 -16.05
CA ASP A 55 10.98 12.62 -16.43
C ASP A 55 10.34 11.56 -17.34
N PHE A 56 9.10 11.15 -17.03
CA PHE A 56 8.36 10.15 -17.80
C PHE A 56 8.38 10.42 -19.30
N LYS A 57 8.27 11.70 -19.68
CA LYS A 57 8.35 12.12 -21.08
C LYS A 57 9.75 11.91 -21.64
N SER A 58 10.79 12.22 -20.89
CA SER A 58 12.19 12.04 -21.28
C SER A 58 12.54 10.55 -21.47
N GLU A 59 12.13 9.67 -20.56
CA GLU A 59 12.37 8.22 -20.69
C GLU A 59 11.55 7.60 -21.83
N PHE A 60 10.28 8.00 -21.97
CA PHE A 60 9.47 7.60 -23.12
C PHE A 60 10.13 8.02 -24.45
N MET A 61 10.69 9.24 -24.52
CA MET A 61 11.41 9.72 -25.70
C MET A 61 12.70 8.93 -25.95
N ARG A 62 13.42 8.50 -24.91
CA ARG A 62 14.62 7.63 -25.06
C ARG A 62 14.29 6.26 -25.62
N LEU A 63 13.11 5.73 -25.32
CA LEU A 63 12.69 4.40 -25.75
C LEU A 63 11.96 4.38 -27.08
N ARG A 64 11.33 5.48 -27.49
CA ARG A 64 10.45 5.59 -28.67
C ARG A 64 11.05 5.02 -29.96
N ASN A 65 12.37 5.13 -30.14
CA ASN A 65 13.06 4.73 -31.37
C ASN A 65 13.98 3.51 -31.20
N LYS A 66 13.99 2.87 -30.02
CA LYS A 66 14.78 1.66 -29.80
C LYS A 66 14.00 0.43 -30.22
N GLN A 67 14.67 -0.53 -30.86
CA GLN A 67 14.07 -1.86 -31.06
C GLN A 67 14.06 -2.61 -29.72
N LEU A 68 13.04 -3.44 -29.51
CA LEU A 68 12.80 -4.10 -28.21
C LEU A 68 13.96 -5.01 -27.79
N ASP A 69 14.58 -5.69 -28.75
CA ASP A 69 15.74 -6.57 -28.57
C ASP A 69 17.04 -5.82 -28.20
N GLN A 70 17.04 -4.50 -28.32
CA GLN A 70 18.18 -3.63 -27.99
C GLN A 70 18.05 -2.95 -26.62
N ILE A 71 16.96 -3.23 -25.89
CA ILE A 71 16.71 -2.64 -24.58
C ILE A 71 17.14 -3.65 -23.51
N ASP A 72 17.98 -3.20 -22.58
CA ASP A 72 18.36 -3.98 -21.41
C ASP A 72 17.12 -4.29 -20.56
N ILE A 73 16.92 -5.59 -20.27
CA ILE A 73 15.79 -6.06 -19.49
C ILE A 73 15.82 -5.51 -18.06
N HIS A 74 16.99 -5.33 -17.46
CA HIS A 74 17.12 -4.77 -16.11
C HIS A 74 16.69 -3.30 -16.07
N TYR A 75 17.00 -2.54 -17.11
CA TYR A 75 16.52 -1.17 -17.26
C TYR A 75 14.98 -1.12 -17.40
N LEU A 76 14.37 -2.07 -18.12
CA LEU A 76 12.90 -2.18 -18.20
C LEU A 76 12.27 -2.57 -16.85
N GLU A 77 12.93 -3.44 -16.08
CA GLU A 77 12.50 -3.83 -14.74
C GLU A 77 12.54 -2.63 -13.77
N ASP A 78 13.63 -1.88 -13.77
CA ASP A 78 13.79 -0.66 -12.97
C ASP A 78 12.69 0.35 -13.33
N MET A 79 12.52 0.65 -14.61
CA MET A 79 11.48 1.57 -15.09
C MET A 79 10.06 1.11 -14.71
N SER A 80 9.79 -0.19 -14.79
CA SER A 80 8.50 -0.77 -14.37
C SER A 80 8.27 -0.61 -12.87
N GLY A 81 9.32 -0.76 -12.06
CA GLY A 81 9.29 -0.50 -10.62
C GLY A 81 8.92 0.96 -10.32
N GLU A 82 9.63 1.89 -10.97
CA GLU A 82 9.40 3.33 -10.89
C GLU A 82 7.97 3.72 -11.25
N TRP A 83 7.45 3.20 -12.36
CA TRP A 83 6.08 3.44 -12.80
C TRP A 83 5.05 2.92 -11.79
N ARG A 84 5.28 1.75 -11.22
CA ARG A 84 4.38 1.16 -10.22
C ARG A 84 4.30 2.02 -8.97
N GLU A 85 5.42 2.58 -8.51
CA GLU A 85 5.44 3.49 -7.36
C GLU A 85 4.76 4.82 -7.69
N TYR A 86 5.03 5.43 -8.86
CA TYR A 86 4.37 6.66 -9.30
C TYR A 86 2.84 6.52 -9.36
N ILE A 87 2.35 5.45 -9.99
CA ILE A 87 0.92 5.14 -10.10
C ILE A 87 0.32 4.95 -8.70
N THR A 88 1.01 4.21 -7.83
CA THR A 88 0.56 3.96 -6.46
C THR A 88 0.46 5.26 -5.67
N LYS A 89 1.45 6.16 -5.75
CA LYS A 89 1.43 7.47 -5.08
C LYS A 89 0.29 8.34 -5.58
N THR A 90 0.16 8.45 -6.90
CA THR A 90 -0.90 9.24 -7.56
C THR A 90 -2.27 8.77 -7.09
N ARG A 91 -2.49 7.44 -7.05
CA ARG A 91 -3.72 6.85 -6.51
C ARG A 91 -4.00 7.30 -5.09
N GLU A 92 -3.03 7.19 -4.20
CA GLU A 92 -3.21 7.56 -2.79
C GLU A 92 -3.53 9.06 -2.63
N TYR A 93 -2.89 9.94 -3.41
CA TYR A 93 -3.24 11.36 -3.43
C TYR A 93 -4.66 11.63 -3.90
N ILE A 94 -5.10 10.98 -4.98
CA ILE A 94 -6.48 11.11 -5.47
C ILE A 94 -7.45 10.70 -4.36
N PHE A 95 -7.24 9.55 -3.71
CA PHE A 95 -8.10 9.13 -2.60
C PHE A 95 -8.09 10.11 -1.44
N GLU A 96 -6.95 10.72 -1.09
CA GLU A 96 -6.89 11.69 0.01
C GLU A 96 -7.61 13.00 -0.35
N ILE A 97 -7.47 13.48 -1.59
CA ILE A 97 -8.19 14.66 -2.09
C ILE A 97 -9.70 14.40 -2.06
N GLU A 98 -10.15 13.29 -2.64
CA GLU A 98 -11.56 12.90 -2.68
C GLU A 98 -12.12 12.70 -1.26
N ARG A 99 -11.34 12.09 -0.36
CA ARG A 99 -11.72 11.95 1.06
C ARG A 99 -12.00 13.30 1.69
N ILE A 100 -11.11 14.29 1.50
CA ILE A 100 -11.29 15.64 2.06
C ILE A 100 -12.54 16.30 1.50
N GLN A 101 -12.78 16.17 0.18
CA GLN A 101 -13.94 16.78 -0.49
C GLN A 101 -15.27 16.14 -0.08
N ILE A 102 -15.32 14.80 -0.01
CA ILE A 102 -16.55 14.05 0.30
C ILE A 102 -16.83 14.06 1.79
N ASN A 103 -15.83 13.71 2.61
CA ASN A 103 -15.97 13.65 4.06
C ASN A 103 -14.60 13.64 4.76
N SER A 104 -14.13 14.83 5.14
CA SER A 104 -12.86 15.03 5.83
C SER A 104 -12.76 14.35 7.20
N ASN A 105 -13.86 13.84 7.76
CA ASN A 105 -13.85 13.06 9.00
C ASN A 105 -13.50 11.59 8.82
N LEU A 106 -13.47 11.07 7.59
CA LEU A 106 -13.06 9.69 7.31
C LEU A 106 -11.58 9.49 7.69
N PRO A 107 -11.19 8.31 8.20
CA PRO A 107 -9.79 7.96 8.43
C PRO A 107 -8.95 8.16 7.15
N SER A 108 -7.89 8.95 7.25
CA SER A 108 -6.96 9.15 6.13
C SER A 108 -6.10 7.93 5.93
N ARG A 109 -6.02 7.42 4.69
CA ARG A 109 -5.11 6.32 4.32
C ARG A 109 -3.64 6.68 4.54
N PHE A 110 -3.33 7.96 4.70
CA PHE A 110 -1.97 8.43 4.93
C PHE A 110 -1.53 8.29 6.38
N ARG A 111 -2.48 8.25 7.30
CA ARG A 111 -2.22 8.34 8.75
C ARG A 111 -2.90 7.24 9.55
N CYS A 112 -3.80 6.47 8.93
CA CYS A 112 -4.51 5.39 9.61
C CYS A 112 -3.63 4.15 9.79
N LEU A 113 -4.12 3.27 10.67
CA LEU A 113 -3.69 1.87 10.74
C LEU A 113 -4.60 1.00 9.88
N PHE A 114 -4.01 0.07 9.13
CA PHE A 114 -4.77 -0.94 8.40
C PHE A 114 -5.00 -2.15 9.31
N VAL A 115 -6.27 -2.49 9.51
CA VAL A 115 -6.69 -3.60 10.36
C VAL A 115 -7.75 -4.46 9.66
N THR A 116 -7.94 -5.66 10.16
CA THR A 116 -8.96 -6.59 9.69
C THR A 116 -9.68 -7.24 10.86
N ASP A 117 -10.91 -7.69 10.63
CA ASP A 117 -11.56 -8.63 11.55
C ASP A 117 -10.89 -10.02 11.47
N LEU A 118 -11.30 -10.91 12.37
CA LEU A 118 -10.80 -12.29 12.45
C LEU A 118 -10.97 -13.06 11.12
N ASN A 119 -12.09 -12.86 10.43
CA ASN A 119 -12.40 -13.56 9.17
C ASN A 119 -11.48 -13.09 8.03
N GLY A 120 -11.19 -11.79 7.97
CA GLY A 120 -10.32 -11.22 6.96
C GLY A 120 -8.86 -11.60 7.12
N LEU A 121 -8.42 -12.13 8.28
CA LEU A 121 -7.07 -12.71 8.41
C LEU A 121 -6.84 -13.84 7.41
N THR A 122 -7.84 -14.68 7.14
CA THR A 122 -7.74 -15.77 6.16
C THR A 122 -7.41 -15.24 4.77
N TYR A 123 -7.93 -14.07 4.40
CA TYR A 123 -7.67 -13.43 3.13
C TYR A 123 -6.35 -12.64 3.11
N TRP A 124 -6.11 -11.81 4.14
CA TRP A 124 -4.98 -10.88 4.15
C TRP A 124 -3.65 -11.52 4.53
N LYS A 125 -3.65 -12.55 5.38
CA LYS A 125 -2.43 -13.24 5.82
C LYS A 125 -1.61 -13.79 4.64
N PRO A 126 -2.16 -14.55 3.66
CA PRO A 126 -1.36 -15.01 2.52
C PRO A 126 -0.89 -13.87 1.60
N LEU A 127 -1.71 -12.83 1.41
CA LEU A 127 -1.39 -11.70 0.51
C LEU A 127 -0.31 -10.77 1.08
N LEU A 128 -0.36 -10.51 2.39
CA LEU A 128 0.58 -9.63 3.06
C LEU A 128 1.77 -10.38 3.66
N GLY A 129 1.58 -11.66 3.99
CA GLY A 129 2.50 -12.54 4.69
C GLY A 129 3.42 -13.35 3.77
N ASN A 130 3.67 -12.89 2.54
CA ASN A 130 4.76 -13.43 1.70
C ASN A 130 6.17 -13.20 2.31
N THR A 131 6.23 -12.68 3.54
CA THR A 131 7.36 -12.72 4.46
C THR A 131 7.28 -14.01 5.28
N GLN A 132 8.36 -14.81 5.32
CA GLN A 132 8.39 -16.18 5.86
C GLN A 132 7.70 -16.40 7.23
N ASN A 133 7.52 -15.36 8.06
CA ASN A 133 6.66 -15.38 9.24
C ASN A 133 6.12 -13.95 9.52
N PRO A 134 4.85 -13.59 9.21
CA PRO A 134 4.28 -12.32 9.66
C PRO A 134 3.90 -12.39 11.15
N THR A 135 4.00 -11.27 11.85
CA THR A 135 3.49 -11.12 13.23
C THR A 135 2.06 -10.60 13.17
N ILE A 136 1.14 -11.22 13.91
CA ILE A 136 -0.26 -10.81 13.96
C ILE A 136 -0.55 -10.26 15.36
N TYR A 137 -0.89 -8.98 15.43
CA TYR A 137 -1.27 -8.33 16.67
C TYR A 137 -2.79 -8.34 16.81
N LYS A 138 -3.26 -8.76 17.97
CA LYS A 138 -4.64 -8.59 18.41
C LYS A 138 -4.75 -7.23 19.10
N LEU A 139 -5.65 -6.39 18.62
CA LEU A 139 -5.78 -5.00 19.06
C LEU A 139 -7.15 -4.76 19.68
N SER A 140 -7.17 -3.97 20.75
CA SER A 140 -8.38 -3.32 21.27
C SER A 140 -8.39 -1.89 20.75
N LEU A 141 -9.30 -1.57 19.82
CA LEU A 141 -9.34 -0.27 19.15
C LEU A 141 -10.50 0.59 19.65
N SER A 142 -10.27 1.90 19.68
CA SER A 142 -11.30 2.92 19.82
C SER A 142 -11.12 3.98 18.73
N GLY A 143 -12.15 4.76 18.44
CA GLY A 143 -12.13 5.82 17.43
C GLY A 143 -12.87 5.47 16.13
N ARG A 144 -12.46 6.09 15.02
CA ARG A 144 -13.20 5.99 13.74
C ARG A 144 -12.70 4.82 12.89
N ILE A 145 -13.61 3.94 12.51
CA ILE A 145 -13.36 2.85 11.56
C ILE A 145 -14.08 3.11 10.24
N HIS A 146 -13.36 2.84 9.15
CA HIS A 146 -13.91 2.83 7.80
C HIS A 146 -13.62 1.48 7.14
N LYS A 147 -14.68 0.70 6.90
CA LYS A 147 -14.60 -0.55 6.16
C LYS A 147 -14.51 -0.24 4.67
N ALA A 148 -13.40 -0.68 4.07
CA ALA A 148 -13.14 -0.51 2.64
C ALA A 148 -13.11 -1.87 1.93
N ASN A 149 -13.29 -1.85 0.62
CA ASN A 149 -13.11 -3.00 -0.25
C ASN A 149 -11.98 -2.72 -1.24
N GLU A 150 -10.96 -3.56 -1.19
CA GLU A 150 -9.75 -3.45 -1.99
C GLU A 150 -10.03 -3.47 -3.51
N LYS A 151 -11.12 -4.12 -3.95
CA LYS A 151 -11.52 -4.16 -5.36
C LYS A 151 -11.74 -2.76 -5.97
N PHE A 152 -12.11 -1.76 -5.16
CA PHE A 152 -12.29 -0.38 -5.62
C PHE A 152 -11.02 0.46 -5.56
N VAL A 153 -9.93 -0.10 -5.02
CA VAL A 153 -8.63 0.55 -4.85
C VAL A 153 -7.57 -0.06 -5.77
N ARG A 154 -7.77 -1.31 -6.22
CA ARG A 154 -6.91 -1.93 -7.24
C ARG A 154 -7.03 -1.14 -8.54
N LEU A 155 -5.89 -0.60 -8.98
CA LEU A 155 -5.76 -0.11 -10.34
C LEU A 155 -5.40 -1.30 -11.21
N ASN A 156 -6.24 -1.63 -12.18
CA ASN A 156 -5.91 -2.60 -13.22
C ASN A 156 -4.91 -1.95 -14.19
N THR A 157 -3.68 -1.73 -13.73
CA THR A 157 -2.59 -1.20 -14.58
C THR A 157 -1.69 -2.31 -15.12
N ASN A 158 -1.86 -3.54 -14.63
CA ASN A 158 -1.22 -4.71 -15.19
C ASN A 158 -2.19 -5.42 -16.14
N SER A 159 -1.85 -5.44 -17.42
CA SER A 159 -2.43 -6.37 -18.41
C SER A 159 -2.08 -7.84 -18.14
N GLN A 160 -1.46 -8.17 -16.99
CA GLN A 160 -1.11 -9.54 -16.61
C GLN A 160 -2.12 -10.21 -15.65
N ASP A 161 -3.15 -9.50 -15.18
CA ASP A 161 -4.20 -10.08 -14.33
C ASP A 161 -5.20 -10.97 -15.11
N PHE A 162 -4.96 -11.26 -16.40
CA PHE A 162 -5.79 -12.18 -17.19
C PHE A 162 -5.64 -13.67 -16.83
N ASN A 163 -4.78 -14.05 -15.87
CA ASN A 163 -4.55 -15.46 -15.51
C ASN A 163 -5.12 -15.88 -14.15
N HIS A 164 -6.35 -15.46 -13.84
CA HIS A 164 -7.15 -16.12 -12.81
C HIS A 164 -8.48 -16.64 -13.39
N THR A 165 -8.38 -17.43 -14.46
CA THR A 165 -9.39 -18.42 -14.81
C THR A 165 -8.76 -19.80 -14.78
N GLY A 166 -9.17 -20.63 -13.82
CA GLY A 166 -8.74 -22.03 -13.63
C GLY A 166 -8.15 -22.20 -12.24
N LEU A 167 -8.78 -22.87 -11.28
CA LEU A 167 -9.51 -24.13 -11.41
C LEU A 167 -10.79 -24.12 -10.59
N SER A 168 -11.91 -24.14 -11.31
CA SER A 168 -13.10 -24.88 -10.88
C SER A 168 -12.86 -26.34 -11.26
N THR A 169 -12.64 -27.20 -10.27
CA THR A 169 -13.12 -28.58 -10.14
C THR A 169 -12.64 -29.11 -8.80
#